data_AF-A0A954Z2C0-F1
#
_entry.id   AF-A0A954Z2C0-F1
#
_cell.length_a   1.000
_cell.length_b   1.000
_cell.length_c   1.000
_cell.angle_alpha   90.00
_cell.angle_beta   90.00
_cell.angle_gamma   90.00
#
_symmetry.space_group_name_H-M   'P 1'
#
loop_
_entity.id
_entity.type
_entity.pdbx_description
1 polymer ?
#
loop_
_entity_poly.entity_id
_entity_poly.type
_entity_poly.pdbx_seq_one_letter_code
_entity_poly.pdbx_strand_id
1 'polypeptide(L)'
;MKYRNNQLSCVMAAALLCTGLQSVASAQGIMENFDSVVGGPPTIVLDGSGFSRIDDWDAGILKESAFAGTTGNISTLIRAYGLTGGGVSGTGAGAIDFQVGSFNVIDQSFSYVAGTGGGEFLAGGAGPDTFNFAPWDDNLTDEFAFGGTFGGAVLNGNMSAQGVLAGGNPGGFAQLDVNDISLNAGNWYAGLQFDIGPFPGAAALLDGGFEGDTLGQRPTTWANFGNGVFISNVTPRSGSQDLALYEFIPGAGAGVYQDLPAQPGQVWELDGFVRTNAGDSIAGKSSFVLFKIEYRMEN
;
A
#
# COMPACT_ATOMS: atom_id res chain seq x y z
N MET A 1 -7.87 18.72 17.11
CA MET A 1 -7.35 17.87 16.01
C MET A 1 -6.40 18.72 15.17
N LYS A 2 -5.13 18.31 15.05
CA LYS A 2 -4.40 18.48 13.78
C LYS A 2 -5.10 17.51 12.84
N TYR A 3 -5.76 18.01 11.80
CA TYR A 3 -6.33 17.16 10.75
C TYR A 3 -5.19 16.30 10.19
N ARG A 4 -5.20 15.00 10.46
CA ARG A 4 -4.57 14.04 9.55
C ARG A 4 -5.72 13.53 8.70
N ASN A 5 -5.72 13.90 7.42
CA ASN A 5 -6.44 13.14 6.41
C ASN A 5 -6.12 11.67 6.66
N ASN A 6 -7.15 10.81 6.69
CA ASN A 6 -6.95 9.37 6.56
C ASN A 6 -6.43 9.14 5.14
N GLN A 7 -5.13 9.36 4.93
CA GLN A 7 -4.45 8.88 3.74
C GLN A 7 -4.38 7.36 3.89
N LEU A 8 -5.17 6.66 3.10
CA LEU A 8 -4.93 5.26 2.81
C LEU A 8 -3.64 5.23 1.98
N SER A 9 -2.52 5.01 2.66
CA SER A 9 -1.24 4.78 2.01
C SER A 9 -1.33 3.47 1.23
N CYS A 10 -1.38 3.55 -0.09
CA CYS A 10 -1.29 2.37 -0.93
C CYS A 10 0.20 2.05 -1.10
N VAL A 11 0.67 1.02 -0.40
CA VAL A 11 2.08 0.61 -0.46
C VAL A 11 2.22 -0.46 -1.54
N MET A 12 2.91 -0.10 -2.62
CA MET A 12 3.39 -1.04 -3.61
C MET A 12 4.83 -1.39 -3.27
N ALA A 13 5.09 -2.65 -2.91
CA ALA A 13 6.43 -3.14 -2.63
C ALA A 13 6.81 -4.18 -3.68
N ALA A 14 7.69 -3.81 -4.60
CA ALA A 14 8.43 -4.75 -5.42
C ALA A 14 9.83 -4.88 -4.81
N ALA A 15 10.24 -6.09 -4.48
CA ALA A 15 11.55 -6.35 -3.89
C ALA A 15 12.15 -7.61 -4.51
N LEU A 16 13.46 -7.56 -4.72
CA LEU A 16 14.27 -8.71 -5.10
C LEU A 16 14.82 -9.32 -3.81
N LEU A 17 14.40 -10.54 -3.45
CA LEU A 17 15.02 -11.27 -2.33
C LEU A 17 16.11 -12.18 -2.89
N CYS A 18 17.35 -11.91 -2.53
CA CYS A 18 18.42 -12.90 -2.61
C CYS A 18 18.58 -13.53 -1.23
N THR A 19 17.89 -14.65 -0.97
CA THR A 19 18.02 -15.35 0.31
C THR A 19 19.13 -16.37 0.26
N GLY A 20 20.32 -16.01 0.75
CA GLY A 20 21.31 -17.02 1.11
C GLY A 20 20.98 -17.58 2.49
N LEU A 21 20.47 -18.82 2.59
CA LEU A 21 20.54 -19.59 3.85
C LEU A 21 20.28 -21.09 3.65
N GLN A 22 21.32 -21.89 3.89
CA GLN A 22 21.18 -23.07 4.76
C GLN A 22 22.39 -23.20 5.68
N SER A 23 22.07 -23.47 6.93
CA SER A 23 22.96 -23.70 8.05
C SER A 23 23.87 -24.91 7.87
N VAL A 24 25.15 -24.68 7.58
CA VAL A 24 26.26 -25.47 8.15
C VAL A 24 27.48 -24.57 8.23
N ALA A 25 28.25 -24.67 9.32
CA ALA A 25 29.51 -23.96 9.50
C ALA A 25 30.56 -24.45 8.49
N SER A 26 30.49 -23.91 7.28
CA SER A 26 31.63 -23.70 6.38
C SER A 26 31.26 -22.51 5.50
N ALA A 27 32.17 -21.55 5.37
CA ALA A 27 31.99 -20.42 4.48
C ALA A 27 31.95 -20.93 3.03
N GLN A 28 30.78 -21.33 2.54
CA GLN A 28 30.48 -21.20 1.13
C GLN A 28 30.11 -19.75 0.90
N GLY A 29 31.10 -18.96 0.49
CA GLY A 29 30.80 -17.76 -0.27
C GLY A 29 30.02 -18.21 -1.49
N ILE A 30 28.70 -18.00 -1.48
CA ILE A 30 27.91 -18.01 -2.69
C ILE A 30 28.33 -16.73 -3.42
N MET A 31 29.45 -16.80 -4.15
CA MET A 31 29.67 -15.93 -5.29
C MET A 31 28.67 -16.41 -6.34
N GLU A 32 27.44 -15.90 -6.26
CA GLU A 32 26.52 -16.00 -7.40
C GLU A 32 27.13 -15.15 -8.50
N ASN A 33 27.77 -15.83 -9.44
CA ASN A 33 28.48 -15.18 -10.51
C ASN A 33 27.44 -14.74 -11.55
N PHE A 34 27.10 -13.45 -11.54
CA PHE A 34 26.26 -12.87 -12.59
C PHE A 34 26.90 -12.91 -13.99
N ASP A 35 28.14 -13.37 -14.15
CA ASP A 35 28.73 -13.68 -15.47
C ASP A 35 27.97 -14.80 -16.21
N SER A 36 27.15 -15.59 -15.51
CA SER A 36 26.34 -16.64 -16.13
C SER A 36 24.92 -16.20 -16.51
N VAL A 37 24.53 -14.94 -16.27
CA VAL A 37 23.27 -14.37 -16.79
C VAL A 37 23.21 -14.63 -18.30
N VAL A 38 22.13 -15.26 -18.78
CA VAL A 38 22.02 -15.55 -20.22
C VAL A 38 21.32 -14.42 -20.97
N GLY A 39 20.51 -13.62 -20.27
CA GLY A 39 19.63 -12.64 -20.89
C GLY A 39 18.49 -13.35 -21.62
N GLY A 40 17.30 -13.28 -21.03
CA GLY A 40 16.10 -13.89 -21.57
C GLY A 40 14.99 -12.87 -21.80
N PRO A 41 13.90 -13.24 -22.50
CA PRO A 41 12.68 -12.45 -22.47
C PRO A 41 12.19 -12.30 -21.01
N PRO A 42 11.60 -11.16 -20.64
CA PRO A 42 11.07 -10.95 -19.29
C PRO A 42 10.09 -12.03 -18.85
N THR A 43 10.37 -12.67 -17.71
CA THR A 43 9.48 -13.63 -17.07
C THR A 43 8.48 -12.86 -16.22
N ILE A 44 7.18 -13.12 -16.42
CA ILE A 44 6.11 -12.47 -15.64
C ILE A 44 6.17 -12.98 -14.20
N VAL A 45 6.44 -12.08 -13.26
CA VAL A 45 6.38 -12.34 -11.82
C VAL A 45 4.93 -12.19 -11.35
N LEU A 46 4.24 -11.12 -11.76
CA LEU A 46 2.85 -10.84 -11.42
C LEU A 46 2.15 -10.20 -12.62
N ASP A 47 0.97 -10.68 -12.96
CA ASP A 47 0.04 -10.07 -13.90
C ASP A 47 -1.34 -10.01 -13.23
N GLY A 48 -1.71 -8.82 -12.74
CA GLY A 48 -2.92 -8.63 -11.95
C GLY A 48 -2.65 -8.07 -10.55
N SER A 49 -3.56 -8.37 -9.62
CA SER A 49 -3.48 -7.99 -8.21
C SER A 49 -3.09 -9.16 -7.30
N GLY A 50 -2.59 -8.87 -6.10
CA GLY A 50 -2.27 -9.87 -5.09
C GLY A 50 -0.77 -10.16 -5.01
N PHE A 51 -0.40 -11.35 -4.55
CA PHE A 51 0.99 -11.74 -4.37
C PHE A 51 1.34 -12.90 -5.29
N SER A 52 2.51 -12.82 -5.91
CA SER A 52 3.08 -13.89 -6.71
C SER A 52 4.57 -14.00 -6.46
N ARG A 53 5.09 -15.22 -6.58
CA ARG A 53 6.49 -15.55 -6.50
C ARG A 53 6.80 -16.51 -7.64
N ILE A 54 7.88 -16.24 -8.34
CA ILE A 54 8.49 -17.17 -9.29
C ILE A 54 9.86 -17.54 -8.79
N ASP A 55 10.22 -18.80 -8.98
CA ASP A 55 11.59 -19.28 -8.82
C ASP A 55 12.20 -19.45 -10.22
N ASP A 56 13.50 -19.25 -10.35
CA ASP A 56 14.28 -19.39 -11.60
C ASP A 56 13.80 -18.42 -12.70
N TRP A 57 13.93 -17.11 -12.44
CA TRP A 57 13.53 -16.07 -13.41
C TRP A 57 14.54 -15.87 -14.56
N ASP A 58 15.78 -16.37 -14.42
CA ASP A 58 16.82 -16.41 -15.47
C ASP A 58 17.55 -17.75 -15.42
N ALA A 59 17.51 -18.49 -16.53
CA ALA A 59 18.05 -19.85 -16.64
C ALA A 59 19.58 -19.96 -16.52
N GLY A 60 20.29 -18.83 -16.42
CA GLY A 60 21.74 -18.77 -16.32
C GLY A 60 22.26 -18.67 -14.90
N ILE A 61 21.41 -18.26 -13.97
CA ILE A 61 21.74 -18.19 -12.56
C ILE A 61 21.05 -19.42 -11.90
N LEU A 62 21.55 -19.89 -10.74
CA LEU A 62 20.90 -20.98 -10.01
C LEU A 62 20.25 -20.47 -8.72
N LYS A 63 18.94 -20.78 -8.55
CA LYS A 63 18.14 -20.58 -7.33
C LYS A 63 17.68 -19.14 -7.09
N GLU A 64 17.27 -18.49 -8.16
CA GLU A 64 16.72 -17.15 -8.15
C GLU A 64 15.28 -17.22 -7.65
N SER A 65 14.84 -16.20 -6.93
CA SER A 65 13.43 -15.96 -6.71
C SER A 65 13.12 -14.50 -6.99
N ALA A 66 12.03 -14.26 -7.70
CA ALA A 66 11.42 -12.94 -7.79
C ALA A 66 10.04 -13.01 -7.16
N PHE A 67 9.68 -12.01 -6.39
CA PHE A 67 8.33 -11.90 -5.83
C PHE A 67 7.80 -10.50 -6.05
N ALA A 68 6.49 -10.43 -6.23
CA ALA A 68 5.77 -9.19 -6.46
C ALA A 68 4.45 -9.27 -5.70
N GLY A 69 4.12 -8.19 -5.00
CA GLY A 69 2.89 -8.05 -4.26
C GLY A 69 2.25 -6.71 -4.56
N THR A 70 0.95 -6.71 -4.76
CA THR A 70 0.14 -5.50 -4.69
C THR A 70 -0.74 -5.54 -3.45
N THR A 71 -0.97 -4.38 -2.85
CA THR A 71 -1.98 -4.20 -1.80
C THR A 71 -3.10 -3.30 -2.33
N GLY A 72 -4.31 -3.46 -1.82
CA GLY A 72 -5.48 -2.71 -2.30
C GLY A 72 -5.93 -3.08 -3.72
N ASN A 73 -6.36 -2.09 -4.50
CA ASN A 73 -7.00 -2.24 -5.84
C ASN A 73 -6.01 -2.15 -7.02
N ILE A 74 -4.74 -2.41 -6.77
CA ILE A 74 -3.69 -2.32 -7.77
C ILE A 74 -3.63 -3.62 -8.58
N SER A 75 -3.78 -3.49 -9.90
CA SER A 75 -3.39 -4.50 -10.88
C SER A 75 -2.12 -4.03 -11.56
N THR A 76 -1.11 -4.88 -11.71
CA THR A 76 0.15 -4.53 -12.38
C THR A 76 0.74 -5.69 -13.14
N LEU A 77 1.64 -5.38 -14.07
CA LEU A 77 2.45 -6.36 -14.76
C LEU A 77 3.92 -6.16 -14.34
N ILE A 78 4.40 -7.05 -13.48
CA ILE A 78 5.79 -7.09 -13.03
C ILE A 78 6.49 -8.24 -13.71
N ARG A 79 7.67 -7.97 -14.27
CA ARG A 79 8.54 -8.98 -14.89
C ARG A 79 9.93 -8.95 -14.28
N ALA A 80 10.61 -10.09 -14.31
CA ALA A 80 12.02 -10.21 -13.93
C ALA A 80 12.81 -10.82 -15.10
N TYR A 81 14.04 -10.35 -15.32
CA TYR A 81 14.95 -10.85 -16.36
C TYR A 81 16.40 -10.49 -16.09
N GLY A 82 17.30 -11.24 -16.74
CA GLY A 82 18.73 -10.98 -16.71
C GLY A 82 19.14 -9.93 -17.74
N LEU A 83 20.06 -9.05 -17.34
CA LEU A 83 20.77 -8.10 -18.19
C LEU A 83 22.23 -8.54 -18.27
N THR A 84 22.68 -9.06 -19.41
CA THR A 84 24.03 -9.62 -19.60
C THR A 84 25.19 -8.63 -19.48
N GLY A 85 24.92 -7.34 -19.36
CA GLY A 85 25.91 -6.28 -19.13
C GLY A 85 25.41 -5.16 -18.22
N GLY A 86 24.38 -5.45 -17.41
CA GLY A 86 23.77 -4.46 -16.50
C GLY A 86 24.52 -4.29 -15.18
N GLY A 87 25.52 -5.13 -14.90
CA GLY A 87 26.30 -5.13 -13.67
C GLY A 87 27.59 -4.30 -13.76
N VAL A 88 28.28 -4.19 -12.62
CA VAL A 88 29.53 -3.43 -12.50
C VAL A 88 30.63 -4.06 -13.36
N SER A 89 31.31 -3.25 -14.16
CA SER A 89 32.35 -3.69 -15.10
C SER A 89 31.85 -4.60 -16.25
N GLY A 90 30.56 -4.54 -16.58
CA GLY A 90 29.98 -5.26 -17.71
C GLY A 90 29.60 -6.70 -17.41
N THR A 91 29.50 -7.08 -16.13
CA THR A 91 28.91 -8.35 -15.70
C THR A 91 27.39 -8.35 -15.88
N GLY A 92 26.76 -9.51 -15.69
CA GLY A 92 25.30 -9.58 -15.68
C GLY A 92 24.66 -8.85 -14.48
N ALA A 93 23.36 -8.56 -14.56
CA ALA A 93 22.53 -8.08 -13.47
C ALA A 93 21.11 -8.65 -13.58
N GLY A 94 20.38 -8.71 -12.47
CA GLY A 94 18.92 -8.90 -12.49
C GLY A 94 18.19 -7.58 -12.66
N ALA A 95 17.14 -7.56 -13.47
CA ALA A 95 16.25 -6.43 -13.65
C ALA A 95 14.82 -6.83 -13.32
N ILE A 96 14.10 -5.91 -12.70
CA ILE A 96 12.64 -5.98 -12.53
C ILE A 96 12.05 -4.88 -13.41
N ASP A 97 11.28 -5.28 -14.43
CA ASP A 97 10.48 -4.35 -15.24
C ASP A 97 9.08 -4.24 -14.62
N PHE A 98 8.69 -3.00 -14.37
CA PHE A 98 7.37 -2.66 -13.88
C PHE A 98 6.61 -1.96 -15.01
N GLN A 99 5.67 -2.67 -15.60
CA GLN A 99 4.70 -2.03 -16.46
C GLN A 99 3.51 -1.61 -15.59
N VAL A 100 3.31 -0.29 -15.46
CA VAL A 100 2.20 0.31 -14.73
C VAL A 100 0.91 -0.37 -15.18
N GLY A 101 0.35 -1.25 -14.34
CA GLY A 101 -0.99 -1.72 -14.58
C GLY A 101 -1.99 -0.70 -14.11
N SER A 102 -3.19 -0.83 -14.65
CA SER A 102 -4.31 -0.01 -14.27
C SER A 102 -4.56 -0.19 -12.77
N PHE A 103 -4.31 0.85 -11.99
CA PHE A 103 -5.13 1.07 -10.81
C PHE A 103 -6.54 1.16 -11.37
N ASN A 104 -7.46 0.29 -10.98
CA ASN A 104 -8.83 0.33 -11.53
C ASN A 104 -9.57 1.65 -11.18
N VAL A 105 -8.89 2.62 -10.56
CA VAL A 105 -9.41 3.93 -10.16
C VAL A 105 -8.40 5.09 -10.37
N ILE A 106 -7.12 4.87 -10.76
CA ILE A 106 -6.10 5.94 -10.79
C ILE A 106 -5.16 5.82 -12.01
N ASP A 107 -5.35 6.68 -12.99
CA ASP A 107 -4.35 6.96 -14.03
C ASP A 107 -3.44 8.09 -13.52
N GLN A 108 -2.45 7.74 -12.67
CA GLN A 108 -1.41 8.71 -12.29
C GLN A 108 -0.60 8.98 -13.55
N SER A 109 -0.97 10.04 -14.26
CA SER A 109 -0.32 10.44 -15.49
C SER A 109 1.12 10.85 -15.20
N PHE A 110 2.06 9.96 -15.49
CA PHE A 110 3.50 10.24 -15.53
C PHE A 110 3.89 11.22 -16.66
N SER A 111 2.91 11.81 -17.34
CA SER A 111 3.08 12.93 -18.27
C SER A 111 3.66 14.19 -17.60
N TYR A 112 3.62 14.28 -16.27
CA TYR A 112 4.18 15.38 -15.48
C TYR A 112 5.51 15.04 -14.79
N VAL A 113 6.05 13.84 -15.00
CA VAL A 113 7.40 13.52 -14.55
C VAL A 113 8.35 14.57 -15.11
N ALA A 114 9.14 15.19 -14.23
CA ALA A 114 10.05 16.24 -14.64
C ALA A 114 11.45 15.71 -14.94
N GLY A 115 11.78 14.54 -14.37
CA GLY A 115 13.15 14.06 -14.31
C GLY A 115 14.06 15.03 -13.54
N THR A 116 13.46 15.87 -12.72
CA THR A 116 14.10 16.79 -11.79
C THR A 116 13.42 16.60 -10.45
N GLY A 117 14.20 16.62 -9.38
CA GLY A 117 13.76 16.10 -8.09
C GLY A 117 14.10 14.63 -7.94
N GLY A 118 14.20 14.21 -6.68
CA GLY A 118 14.85 12.96 -6.33
C GLY A 118 16.36 12.98 -6.51
N GLY A 119 16.94 11.82 -6.29
CA GLY A 119 18.37 11.62 -6.07
C GLY A 119 18.59 10.61 -4.94
N GLU A 120 19.77 10.66 -4.36
CA GLU A 120 20.10 9.84 -3.18
C GLU A 120 19.15 10.17 -2.03
N PHE A 121 18.23 9.25 -1.72
CA PHE A 121 17.38 9.35 -0.54
C PHE A 121 17.98 8.60 0.63
N LEU A 122 18.95 7.71 0.44
CA LEU A 122 19.66 7.08 1.54
C LEU A 122 21.14 6.94 1.17
N ALA A 123 21.97 7.78 1.79
CA ALA A 123 23.42 7.69 1.70
C ALA A 123 23.95 6.50 2.52
N GLY A 124 24.89 5.77 1.97
CA GLY A 124 25.63 4.74 2.69
C GLY A 124 26.58 5.30 3.74
N GLY A 125 27.23 4.38 4.47
CA GLY A 125 28.20 4.73 5.52
C GLY A 125 27.62 5.02 6.90
N ALA A 126 26.29 4.92 7.08
CA ALA A 126 25.61 5.14 8.35
C ALA A 126 25.67 3.94 9.33
N GLY A 127 26.34 2.85 8.96
CA GLY A 127 26.39 1.60 9.74
C GLY A 127 25.29 0.61 9.33
N PRO A 128 25.10 -0.49 10.08
CA PRO A 128 24.04 -1.46 9.80
C PRO A 128 22.66 -0.91 10.13
N ASP A 129 21.64 -1.53 9.56
CA ASP A 129 20.22 -1.31 9.88
C ASP A 129 19.73 0.13 9.66
N THR A 130 19.84 0.59 8.41
CA THR A 130 19.50 1.97 8.00
C THR A 130 18.06 2.09 7.49
N PHE A 131 17.48 3.29 7.55
CA PHE A 131 16.17 3.60 6.93
C PHE A 131 16.10 5.09 6.56
N ASN A 132 15.55 5.41 5.39
CA ASN A 132 15.12 6.78 5.09
C ASN A 132 13.88 6.82 4.19
N PHE A 133 13.26 8.00 4.14
CA PHE A 133 12.04 8.33 3.41
C PHE A 133 12.14 9.75 2.86
N ALA A 134 12.05 9.93 1.53
CA ALA A 134 12.16 11.25 0.90
C ALA A 134 11.36 11.35 -0.41
N PRO A 135 10.91 12.55 -0.82
CA PRO A 135 10.36 12.77 -2.16
C PRO A 135 11.36 12.41 -3.27
N TRP A 136 10.88 11.94 -4.42
CA TRP A 136 11.74 11.48 -5.53
C TRP A 136 11.52 12.15 -6.90
N ASP A 137 10.55 13.05 -7.04
CA ASP A 137 10.40 13.94 -8.20
C ASP A 137 9.85 15.28 -7.70
N ASP A 138 10.22 16.41 -8.31
CA ASP A 138 9.85 17.74 -7.81
C ASP A 138 8.48 18.21 -8.32
N ASN A 139 7.94 17.58 -9.37
CA ASN A 139 6.70 18.01 -10.02
C ASN A 139 5.55 17.01 -9.87
N LEU A 140 5.81 15.89 -9.22
CA LEU A 140 4.74 15.05 -8.69
C LEU A 140 4.40 15.59 -7.29
N THR A 141 3.16 15.38 -6.87
CA THR A 141 2.75 15.62 -5.48
C THR A 141 2.45 14.30 -4.81
N ASP A 142 2.77 14.23 -3.53
CA ASP A 142 2.43 13.10 -2.66
C ASP A 142 3.18 11.79 -3.00
N GLU A 143 4.35 11.86 -3.61
CA GLU A 143 5.23 10.74 -3.91
C GLU A 143 6.48 10.67 -3.01
N PHE A 144 6.87 9.46 -2.64
CA PHE A 144 8.02 9.23 -1.79
C PHE A 144 8.78 7.97 -2.19
N ALA A 145 10.08 7.96 -1.98
CA ALA A 145 10.93 6.79 -2.03
C ALA A 145 11.31 6.41 -0.60
N PHE A 146 11.37 5.11 -0.35
CA PHE A 146 11.75 4.57 0.94
C PHE A 146 12.72 3.41 0.76
N GLY A 147 13.53 3.16 1.77
CA GLY A 147 14.44 2.02 1.75
C GLY A 147 15.32 1.97 2.97
N GLY A 148 16.03 0.86 3.10
CA GLY A 148 16.84 0.56 4.26
C GLY A 148 17.49 -0.82 4.24
N THR A 149 18.33 -1.05 5.25
CA THR A 149 18.94 -2.35 5.55
C THR A 149 18.42 -2.87 6.89
N PHE A 150 18.51 -4.17 7.13
CA PHE A 150 18.18 -4.79 8.41
C PHE A 150 18.97 -6.09 8.64
N GLY A 151 19.05 -6.57 9.88
CA GLY A 151 19.71 -7.83 10.22
C GLY A 151 21.24 -7.77 10.11
N GLY A 152 21.84 -6.58 10.20
CA GLY A 152 23.30 -6.39 10.11
C GLY A 152 23.80 -6.11 8.69
N ALA A 153 22.91 -5.95 7.71
CA ALA A 153 23.28 -5.48 6.37
C ALA A 153 23.68 -4.00 6.41
N VAL A 154 24.69 -3.65 5.62
CA VAL A 154 25.30 -2.31 5.55
C VAL A 154 25.16 -1.78 4.13
N LEU A 155 24.61 -0.58 3.99
CA LEU A 155 24.63 0.18 2.75
C LEU A 155 25.97 0.92 2.67
N ASN A 156 26.87 0.51 1.78
CA ASN A 156 28.15 1.18 1.54
C ASN A 156 28.02 2.25 0.45
N GLY A 157 27.17 1.99 -0.55
CA GLY A 157 26.85 2.91 -1.63
C GLY A 157 25.67 3.80 -1.29
N ASN A 158 24.57 3.67 -2.02
CA ASN A 158 23.39 4.51 -1.81
C ASN A 158 22.09 3.86 -2.31
N MET A 159 20.96 4.42 -1.89
CA MET A 159 19.69 4.23 -2.55
C MET A 159 19.23 5.57 -3.10
N SER A 160 18.81 5.58 -4.36
CA SER A 160 18.32 6.77 -5.05
C SER A 160 17.04 6.46 -5.81
N ALA A 161 16.20 7.49 -6.01
CA ALA A 161 15.02 7.39 -6.82
C ALA A 161 14.88 8.65 -7.68
N GLN A 162 14.42 8.51 -8.91
CA GLN A 162 14.25 9.62 -9.85
C GLN A 162 13.13 9.36 -10.84
N GLY A 163 12.53 10.44 -11.34
CA GLY A 163 11.71 10.40 -12.54
C GLY A 163 12.54 10.24 -13.80
N VAL A 164 12.08 9.37 -14.71
CA VAL A 164 12.67 9.21 -16.04
C VAL A 164 11.64 9.65 -17.08
N LEU A 165 12.03 10.59 -17.93
CA LEU A 165 11.12 11.30 -18.84
C LEU A 165 10.59 10.46 -20.01
N ALA A 166 11.21 9.32 -20.32
CA ALA A 166 10.90 8.51 -21.50
C ALA A 166 11.02 7.03 -21.20
N GLY A 167 10.18 6.20 -21.84
CA GLY A 167 10.18 4.75 -21.69
C GLY A 167 8.97 4.19 -20.94
N GLY A 168 8.13 5.05 -20.37
CA GLY A 168 6.83 4.68 -19.81
C GLY A 168 5.73 4.59 -20.89
N ASN A 169 4.60 3.98 -20.54
CA ASN A 169 3.48 3.76 -21.46
C ASN A 169 2.16 4.34 -20.93
N PRO A 170 1.71 5.52 -21.42
CA PRO A 170 2.49 6.56 -22.11
C PRO A 170 3.29 7.44 -21.12
N GLY A 171 4.44 7.98 -21.55
CA GLY A 171 5.17 9.04 -20.83
C GLY A 171 6.45 8.58 -20.12
N GLY A 172 6.69 9.13 -18.93
CA GLY A 172 7.81 8.79 -18.07
C GLY A 172 7.56 7.59 -17.15
N PHE A 173 8.55 7.23 -16.33
CA PHE A 173 8.45 6.21 -15.28
C PHE A 173 9.30 6.61 -14.07
N ALA A 174 9.12 5.92 -12.94
CA ALA A 174 9.96 6.11 -11.76
C ALA A 174 11.08 5.06 -11.75
N GLN A 175 12.32 5.50 -11.59
CA GLN A 175 13.48 4.62 -11.43
C GLN A 175 13.93 4.63 -9.98
N LEU A 176 14.15 3.43 -9.44
CA LEU A 176 14.77 3.19 -8.14
C LEU A 176 16.12 2.51 -8.39
N ASP A 177 17.18 3.04 -7.81
CA ASP A 177 18.53 2.50 -7.91
C ASP A 177 19.09 2.23 -6.50
N VAL A 178 19.69 1.06 -6.33
CA VAL A 178 20.21 0.55 -5.05
C VAL A 178 21.60 -0.01 -5.30
N ASN A 179 22.60 0.68 -4.75
CA ASN A 179 24.00 0.43 -5.04
C ASN A 179 24.80 0.05 -3.79
N ASP A 180 25.67 -0.95 -3.96
CA ASP A 180 26.70 -1.37 -3.01
C ASP A 180 26.16 -1.63 -1.58
N ILE A 181 25.40 -2.72 -1.46
CA ILE A 181 24.94 -3.27 -0.17
C ILE A 181 25.76 -4.49 0.20
N SER A 182 26.38 -4.44 1.39
CA SER A 182 26.96 -5.62 2.02
C SER A 182 25.90 -6.29 2.91
N LEU A 183 25.42 -7.46 2.52
CA LEU A 183 24.38 -8.16 3.27
C LEU A 183 24.84 -8.61 4.66
N ASN A 184 26.11 -8.99 4.85
CA ASN A 184 26.56 -9.71 6.04
C ASN A 184 25.59 -10.88 6.37
N ALA A 185 24.83 -10.79 7.46
CA ALA A 185 23.78 -11.73 7.86
C ALA A 185 22.35 -11.18 7.66
N GLY A 186 22.23 -9.98 7.11
CA GLY A 186 21.00 -9.20 6.96
C GLY A 186 20.45 -9.15 5.55
N ASN A 187 19.54 -8.21 5.33
CA ASN A 187 18.80 -7.99 4.07
C ASN A 187 18.56 -6.48 3.86
N TRP A 188 17.99 -6.12 2.71
CA TRP A 188 17.60 -4.74 2.39
C TRP A 188 16.19 -4.69 1.80
N TYR A 189 15.61 -3.50 1.78
CA TYR A 189 14.35 -3.20 1.13
C TYR A 189 14.41 -1.78 0.54
N ALA A 190 13.70 -1.56 -0.56
CA ALA A 190 13.45 -0.24 -1.09
C ALA A 190 12.15 -0.25 -1.91
N GLY A 191 11.52 0.91 -2.07
CA GLY A 191 10.27 1.02 -2.79
C GLY A 191 9.84 2.48 -3.00
N LEU A 192 8.72 2.62 -3.71
CA LEU A 192 8.08 3.89 -3.99
C LEU A 192 6.69 3.89 -3.35
N GLN A 193 6.30 5.03 -2.79
CA GLN A 193 4.99 5.30 -2.22
C GLN A 193 4.36 6.46 -3.00
N PHE A 194 3.05 6.35 -3.19
CA PHE A 194 2.20 7.40 -3.74
C PHE A 194 1.01 7.55 -2.81
N ASP A 195 0.89 8.72 -2.19
CA ASP A 195 -0.26 9.11 -1.40
C ASP A 195 -1.31 9.68 -2.35
N ILE A 196 -2.25 8.83 -2.74
CA ILE A 196 -3.28 9.09 -3.74
C ILE A 196 -4.42 10.02 -3.26
N GLY A 197 -4.18 10.81 -2.22
CA GLY A 197 -5.21 11.60 -1.55
C GLY A 197 -6.40 10.72 -1.07
N PRO A 198 -7.54 11.34 -0.73
CA PRO A 198 -8.78 10.59 -0.55
C PRO A 198 -9.25 10.03 -1.91
N PHE A 199 -9.71 8.77 -1.94
CA PHE A 199 -10.20 8.13 -3.16
C PHE A 199 -11.24 9.01 -3.90
N PRO A 200 -11.05 9.30 -5.21
CA PRO A 200 -12.04 10.03 -5.99
C PRO A 200 -13.37 9.29 -5.98
N GLY A 201 -14.43 9.94 -5.49
CA GLY A 201 -15.76 9.33 -5.37
C GLY A 201 -16.05 8.66 -4.02
N ALA A 202 -15.10 8.63 -3.08
CA ALA A 202 -15.44 8.45 -1.67
C ALA A 202 -16.19 9.72 -1.22
N ALA A 203 -17.50 9.77 -1.45
CA ALA A 203 -18.34 10.76 -0.80
C ALA A 203 -18.18 10.51 0.70
N ALA A 204 -17.42 11.38 1.36
CA ALA A 204 -17.20 11.27 2.79
C ALA A 204 -18.58 11.28 3.45
N LEU A 205 -18.81 10.30 4.34
CA LEU A 205 -19.99 10.30 5.19
C LEU A 205 -20.11 11.68 5.83
N LEU A 206 -21.28 12.30 5.71
CA LEU A 206 -21.53 13.57 6.35
C LEU A 206 -21.56 13.33 7.85
N ASP A 207 -20.65 13.98 8.58
CA ASP A 207 -20.54 13.83 10.04
C ASP A 207 -20.44 12.37 10.53
N GLY A 208 -19.49 11.61 9.98
CA GLY A 208 -19.22 10.23 10.42
C GLY A 208 -18.72 10.10 11.87
N GLY A 209 -18.37 11.22 12.51
CA GLY A 209 -18.05 11.30 13.93
C GLY A 209 -19.24 11.61 14.84
N PHE A 210 -20.40 11.95 14.26
CA PHE A 210 -21.60 12.36 14.97
C PHE A 210 -21.41 13.58 15.88
N GLU A 211 -20.57 14.55 15.50
CA GLU A 211 -20.22 15.71 16.33
C GLU A 211 -21.10 16.95 16.05
N GLY A 212 -21.92 16.91 14.99
CA GLY A 212 -22.74 18.05 14.55
C GLY A 212 -24.05 18.22 15.29
N ASP A 213 -24.46 17.22 16.07
CA ASP A 213 -25.79 17.13 16.65
C ASP A 213 -25.82 17.35 18.18
N THR A 214 -27.03 17.51 18.72
CA THR A 214 -27.23 17.74 20.16
C THR A 214 -27.34 16.41 20.92
N LEU A 215 -26.65 16.30 22.06
CA LEU A 215 -26.73 15.12 22.94
C LEU A 215 -28.18 14.73 23.26
N GLY A 216 -28.47 13.43 23.20
CA GLY A 216 -29.79 12.86 23.44
C GLY A 216 -30.80 13.05 22.31
N GLN A 217 -30.44 13.75 21.23
CA GLN A 217 -31.25 13.84 20.02
C GLN A 217 -30.85 12.77 19.01
N ARG A 218 -31.70 12.56 17.99
CA ARG A 218 -31.37 11.70 16.85
C ARG A 218 -30.41 12.45 15.92
N PRO A 219 -29.46 11.77 15.27
CA PRO A 219 -28.61 12.43 14.29
C PRO A 219 -29.45 13.03 13.17
N THR A 220 -29.18 14.28 12.81
CA THR A 220 -29.91 15.01 11.76
C THR A 220 -29.25 14.90 10.39
N THR A 221 -27.94 14.64 10.38
CA THR A 221 -27.13 14.39 9.18
C THR A 221 -27.27 12.96 8.65
N TRP A 222 -27.88 12.07 9.42
CA TRP A 222 -28.14 10.68 9.04
C TRP A 222 -29.64 10.38 8.97
N ALA A 223 -30.03 9.52 8.04
CA ALA A 223 -31.36 8.94 8.07
C ALA A 223 -31.44 7.88 9.17
N ASN A 224 -32.58 7.81 9.85
CA ASN A 224 -32.76 7.03 11.07
C ASN A 224 -33.88 6.00 10.89
N PHE A 225 -33.72 4.80 11.46
CA PHE A 225 -34.82 3.84 11.63
C PHE A 225 -34.81 3.21 13.02
N GLY A 226 -35.97 2.72 13.47
CA GLY A 226 -36.17 2.25 14.84
C GLY A 226 -36.14 3.39 15.87
N ASN A 227 -36.56 3.14 17.11
CA ASN A 227 -36.71 4.21 18.12
C ASN A 227 -35.46 4.47 18.96
N GLY A 228 -34.48 3.57 18.98
CA GLY A 228 -33.28 3.70 19.82
C GLY A 228 -32.06 4.13 19.05
N VAL A 229 -32.11 5.35 18.52
CA VAL A 229 -30.97 5.98 17.83
C VAL A 229 -30.81 7.38 18.43
N PHE A 230 -29.68 7.64 19.07
CA PHE A 230 -29.39 8.97 19.61
C PHE A 230 -27.90 9.25 19.74
N ILE A 231 -27.56 10.53 19.75
CA ILE A 231 -26.25 11.05 20.04
C ILE A 231 -25.97 10.92 21.54
N SER A 232 -24.82 10.37 21.89
CA SER A 232 -24.33 10.25 23.25
C SER A 232 -22.90 10.80 23.33
N ASN A 233 -22.39 10.97 24.55
CA ASN A 233 -21.00 11.32 24.82
C ASN A 233 -20.40 10.41 25.89
N VAL A 234 -21.03 9.26 26.14
CA VAL A 234 -20.66 8.38 27.24
C VAL A 234 -19.24 7.88 27.01
N THR A 235 -18.90 7.58 25.76
CA THR A 235 -17.68 6.83 25.46
C THR A 235 -17.30 6.97 23.97
N PRO A 236 -17.05 8.20 23.51
CA PRO A 236 -16.62 8.45 22.15
C PRO A 236 -15.30 7.75 21.87
N ARG A 237 -15.16 7.14 20.69
CA ARG A 237 -13.86 6.63 20.22
C ARG A 237 -12.90 7.78 19.93
N SER A 238 -13.43 8.84 19.35
CA SER A 238 -12.75 10.09 18.98
C SER A 238 -13.72 11.24 19.18
N GLY A 239 -13.20 12.45 19.40
CA GLY A 239 -14.06 13.62 19.58
C GLY A 239 -14.79 13.62 20.92
N SER A 240 -16.01 14.15 20.93
CA SER A 240 -16.84 14.31 22.13
C SER A 240 -18.15 13.54 22.09
N GLN A 241 -18.54 13.03 20.92
CA GLN A 241 -19.82 12.38 20.71
C GLN A 241 -19.67 10.97 20.11
N ASP A 242 -20.66 10.12 20.36
CA ASP A 242 -20.84 8.81 19.74
C ASP A 242 -22.30 8.61 19.34
N LEU A 243 -22.55 7.67 18.44
CA LEU A 243 -23.89 7.17 18.17
C LEU A 243 -24.19 6.00 19.11
N ALA A 244 -25.25 6.13 19.90
CA ALA A 244 -25.74 5.05 20.72
C ALA A 244 -27.00 4.42 20.10
N LEU A 245 -26.98 3.09 20.02
CA LEU A 245 -28.06 2.28 19.44
C LEU A 245 -28.65 1.38 20.51
N TYR A 246 -29.98 1.43 20.65
CA TYR A 246 -30.75 0.62 21.58
C TYR A 246 -31.91 -0.05 20.86
N GLU A 247 -32.19 -1.29 21.21
CA GLU A 247 -33.42 -1.95 20.80
C GLU A 247 -34.48 -1.74 21.89
N PHE A 248 -35.43 -0.84 21.65
CA PHE A 248 -36.57 -0.64 22.57
C PHE A 248 -37.71 -1.63 22.33
N ILE A 249 -37.74 -2.30 21.17
CA ILE A 249 -38.77 -3.26 20.79
C ILE A 249 -38.07 -4.49 20.16
N PRO A 250 -38.21 -5.69 20.75
CA PRO A 250 -37.58 -6.90 20.22
C PRO A 250 -37.96 -7.18 18.76
N GLY A 251 -36.96 -7.36 17.90
CA GLY A 251 -37.10 -7.67 16.49
C GLY A 251 -37.29 -6.46 15.57
N ALA A 252 -37.36 -5.24 16.10
CA ALA A 252 -37.59 -4.05 15.28
C ALA A 252 -36.28 -3.43 14.72
N GLY A 253 -35.13 -3.72 15.35
CA GLY A 253 -33.86 -3.10 15.02
C GLY A 253 -33.82 -1.58 15.23
N ALA A 254 -32.62 -1.02 15.28
CA ALA A 254 -32.39 0.42 15.27
C ALA A 254 -31.08 0.72 14.55
N GLY A 255 -31.01 1.83 13.84
CA GLY A 255 -29.81 2.19 13.12
C GLY A 255 -29.92 3.47 12.31
N VAL A 256 -28.82 3.79 11.65
CA VAL A 256 -28.66 4.94 10.79
C VAL A 256 -28.16 4.52 9.41
N TYR A 257 -28.45 5.33 8.39
CA TYR A 257 -27.87 5.19 7.07
C TYR A 257 -27.70 6.56 6.40
N GLN A 258 -26.84 6.62 5.40
CA GLN A 258 -26.72 7.73 4.46
C GLN A 258 -26.76 7.17 3.05
N ASP A 259 -27.59 7.78 2.21
CA ASP A 259 -27.57 7.51 0.78
C ASP A 259 -26.46 8.34 0.14
N LEU A 260 -25.57 7.68 -0.59
CA LEU A 260 -24.45 8.30 -1.29
C LEU A 260 -24.59 8.05 -2.80
N PRO A 261 -24.25 9.04 -3.66
CA PRO A 261 -24.23 8.82 -5.09
C PRO A 261 -23.26 7.69 -5.47
N ALA A 262 -23.75 6.69 -6.21
CA ALA A 262 -22.97 5.56 -6.68
C ALA A 262 -23.08 5.40 -8.20
N GLN A 263 -22.03 4.87 -8.82
CA GLN A 263 -21.93 4.57 -10.25
C GLN A 263 -21.62 3.07 -10.44
N PRO A 264 -22.13 2.43 -11.51
CA PRO A 264 -21.77 1.06 -11.85
C PRO A 264 -20.25 0.88 -11.97
N GLY A 265 -19.72 -0.20 -11.39
CA GLY A 265 -18.28 -0.51 -11.40
C GLY A 265 -17.46 0.14 -10.28
N GLN A 266 -18.06 0.99 -9.45
CA GLN A 266 -17.38 1.52 -8.26
C GLN A 266 -17.20 0.45 -7.18
N VAL A 267 -16.03 0.49 -6.54
CA VAL A 267 -15.72 -0.29 -5.33
C VAL A 267 -15.97 0.58 -4.12
N TRP A 268 -16.62 0.02 -3.10
CA TRP A 268 -16.93 0.71 -1.86
C TRP A 268 -16.33 -0.04 -0.67
N GLU A 269 -15.83 0.72 0.28
CA GLU A 269 -15.34 0.22 1.57
C GLU A 269 -16.10 0.95 2.69
N LEU A 270 -16.44 0.22 3.74
CA LEU A 270 -17.13 0.73 4.92
C LEU A 270 -16.39 0.27 6.16
N ASP A 271 -15.81 1.24 6.87
CA ASP A 271 -15.17 1.04 8.16
C ASP A 271 -15.97 1.71 9.27
N GLY A 272 -16.06 1.03 10.41
CA GLY A 272 -16.77 1.54 11.57
C GLY A 272 -16.26 0.93 12.87
N PHE A 273 -16.47 1.64 13.98
CA PHE A 273 -16.05 1.19 15.30
C PHE A 273 -17.28 0.93 16.15
N VAL A 274 -17.39 -0.29 16.64
CA VAL A 274 -18.47 -0.72 17.53
C VAL A 274 -17.87 -1.10 18.85
N ARG A 275 -18.59 -0.75 19.91
CA ARG A 275 -18.28 -1.16 21.26
C ARG A 275 -19.58 -1.30 22.03
N THR A 276 -19.56 -2.21 23.00
CA THR A 276 -20.66 -2.42 23.94
C THR A 276 -20.18 -2.01 25.33
N ASN A 277 -20.97 -1.22 26.05
CA ASN A 277 -20.65 -0.87 27.43
C ASN A 277 -20.98 -2.03 28.37
N ALA A 278 -20.30 -2.08 29.54
CA ALA A 278 -20.45 -3.18 30.49
C ALA A 278 -21.88 -3.38 31.02
N GLY A 279 -22.73 -2.33 30.98
CA GLY A 279 -24.15 -2.39 31.34
C GLY A 279 -25.10 -2.60 30.15
N ASP A 280 -24.63 -2.40 28.93
CA ASP A 280 -25.39 -2.45 27.68
C ASP A 280 -24.76 -3.46 26.72
N SER A 281 -24.34 -4.61 27.27
CA SER A 281 -23.72 -5.64 26.44
C SER A 281 -24.75 -6.21 25.47
N ILE A 282 -24.32 -6.46 24.23
CA ILE A 282 -25.09 -7.24 23.28
C ILE A 282 -25.21 -8.66 23.88
N ALA A 283 -26.33 -8.92 24.52
CA ALA A 283 -26.61 -10.17 25.22
C ALA A 283 -27.62 -11.02 24.44
N GLY A 284 -27.49 -12.35 24.59
CA GLY A 284 -28.32 -13.32 23.87
C GLY A 284 -27.78 -13.69 22.49
N LYS A 285 -28.41 -14.67 21.84
CA LYS A 285 -27.96 -15.20 20.53
C LYS A 285 -28.52 -14.44 19.32
N SER A 286 -29.43 -13.50 19.54
CA SER A 286 -30.21 -12.82 18.49
C SER A 286 -29.83 -11.35 18.28
N SER A 287 -28.93 -10.81 19.11
CA SER A 287 -28.53 -9.41 19.07
C SER A 287 -27.19 -9.30 18.34
N PHE A 288 -27.12 -8.47 17.30
CA PHE A 288 -25.91 -8.24 16.52
C PHE A 288 -25.89 -6.80 15.98
N VAL A 289 -24.70 -6.33 15.62
CA VAL A 289 -24.53 -5.08 14.86
C VAL A 289 -24.13 -5.44 13.44
N LEU A 290 -24.76 -4.81 12.45
CA LEU A 290 -24.50 -5.04 11.04
C LEU A 290 -24.03 -3.74 10.38
N PHE A 291 -22.84 -3.79 9.78
CA PHE A 291 -22.41 -2.82 8.79
C PHE A 291 -22.83 -3.32 7.41
N LYS A 292 -23.48 -2.46 6.63
CA LYS A 292 -24.02 -2.85 5.33
C LYS A 292 -23.86 -1.73 4.32
N ILE A 293 -23.38 -2.11 3.14
CA ILE A 293 -23.44 -1.31 1.92
C ILE A 293 -24.51 -1.93 1.04
N GLU A 294 -25.45 -1.13 0.54
CA GLU A 294 -26.48 -1.57 -0.39
C GLU A 294 -26.51 -0.65 -1.60
N TYR A 295 -26.62 -1.24 -2.79
CA TYR A 295 -26.92 -0.50 -4.01
C TYR A 295 -28.43 -0.50 -4.26
N ARG A 296 -29.01 0.68 -4.48
CA ARG A 296 -30.42 0.85 -4.80
C ARG A 296 -30.53 1.71 -6.05
N MET A 297 -31.38 1.30 -7.00
CA MET A 297 -31.74 2.15 -8.13
C MET A 297 -32.89 3.04 -7.68
N GLU A 298 -32.75 4.35 -7.81
CA GLU A 298 -33.88 5.26 -7.68
C GLU A 298 -34.86 4.97 -8.83
N ASN A 299 -36.11 4.63 -8.47
CA ASN A 299 -37.20 4.43 -9.42
C ASN A 299 -37.89 5.76 -9.74
#